data_AF-A0AAU4S440-F1
#
_entry.id   AF-A0AAU4S440-F1
#
_cell.length_a   1.000
_cell.length_b   1.000
_cell.length_c   1.000
_cell.angle_alpha   90.00
_cell.angle_beta   90.00
_cell.angle_gamma   90.00
#
_symmetry.space_group_name_H-M   'P 1'
#
loop_
_entity.id
_entity.type
_entity.pdbx_description
1 polymer ?
#
loop_
_entity_poly.entity_id
_entity_poly.type
_entity_poly.pdbx_seq_one_letter_code
_entity_poly.pdbx_strand_id
1 'polypeptide(L)'
;MITSEPIGDWSWEIATSADGIRPTSAVETALAVFDVLAGCELAIPVGKAFVSVRSMDSRDVRVLVDGLGLEPDPLIRGMVLSHALVEAGSPEGDVIVDVRIECPGYWRESGIMHRAEKLFVIQVEIWKSSLLMVTLETYSDAWLTVDTRDREQPEVYAENAPRLAAALKGITSLLGSAPVPGAPNRYATPTVTGFEDPRAEGPAYDDSWGTFELPARSGLLRSRIPASEDEYEETTDNPVRYFTVRREGVIVGYVWAAVGEEAAGFEPRTAAGEAAFEAGAGWLLRLRAAHAQGLNALAALAWLAQSSSRPEIGEFFEDSPLEAPSLDALEELSGRY
;
A
#
# COMPACT_ATOMS: atom_id res chain seq x y z
N MET A 1 -2.92 -7.29 3.92
CA MET A 1 -1.61 -6.60 4.10
C MET A 1 -1.82 -5.30 4.90
N ILE A 2 -0.76 -4.71 5.48
CA ILE A 2 -0.77 -3.32 5.99
C ILE A 2 0.21 -2.50 5.13
N THR A 3 -0.28 -1.46 4.48
CA THR A 3 0.50 -0.59 3.58
C THR A 3 1.17 0.56 4.34
N SER A 4 2.16 1.21 3.72
CA SER A 4 2.77 2.44 4.26
C SER A 4 1.92 3.69 3.97
N GLU A 5 1.20 3.68 2.85
CA GLU A 5 0.25 4.71 2.41
C GLU A 5 -1.19 4.26 2.69
N PRO A 6 -2.12 5.17 3.00
CA PRO A 6 -3.50 4.80 3.23
C PRO A 6 -4.14 4.19 1.96
N ILE A 7 -4.89 3.11 2.14
CA ILE A 7 -5.69 2.47 1.09
C ILE A 7 -6.95 3.29 0.79
N GLY A 8 -7.45 4.03 1.79
CA GLY A 8 -8.51 4.99 1.60
C GLY A 8 -8.68 5.85 2.84
N ASP A 9 -9.37 6.97 2.64
CA ASP A 9 -9.69 7.92 3.69
C ASP A 9 -11.13 8.45 3.55
N TRP A 10 -11.65 8.94 4.68
CA TRP A 10 -12.94 9.60 4.77
C TRP A 10 -12.79 10.85 5.62
N SER A 11 -13.32 11.96 5.13
CA SER A 11 -13.22 13.25 5.81
C SER A 11 -14.60 13.81 6.16
N TRP A 12 -14.70 14.41 7.35
CA TRP A 12 -15.88 15.12 7.83
C TRP A 12 -15.50 16.54 8.19
N GLU A 13 -16.20 17.50 7.59
CA GLU A 13 -16.12 18.90 7.99
C GLU A 13 -17.28 19.23 8.94
N ILE A 14 -16.94 19.74 10.12
CA ILE A 14 -17.91 20.15 11.12
C ILE A 14 -17.89 21.68 11.19
N ALA A 15 -18.92 22.29 10.60
CA ALA A 15 -19.15 23.73 10.69
C ALA A 15 -19.68 24.09 12.09
N THR A 16 -19.12 25.12 12.73
CA THR A 16 -19.36 25.37 14.15
C THR A 16 -20.14 26.64 14.45
N SER A 17 -20.73 26.69 15.64
CA SER A 17 -21.48 27.83 16.18
C SER A 17 -20.58 29.03 16.52
N ALA A 18 -21.20 30.19 16.73
CA ALA A 18 -20.53 31.49 16.90
C ALA A 18 -19.54 31.61 18.07
N ASP A 19 -19.57 30.69 19.04
CA ASP A 19 -18.73 30.72 20.25
C ASP A 19 -17.31 30.12 20.06
N GLY A 20 -16.98 29.64 18.86
CA GLY A 20 -15.67 29.05 18.53
C GLY A 20 -15.45 27.64 19.09
N ILE A 21 -14.44 26.93 18.58
CA ILE A 21 -14.11 25.56 18.97
C ILE A 21 -13.09 25.57 20.11
N ARG A 22 -13.39 24.83 21.19
CA ARG A 22 -12.43 24.59 22.27
C ARG A 22 -11.37 23.59 21.81
N PRO A 23 -10.08 23.80 22.11
CA PRO A 23 -9.02 22.83 21.79
C PRO A 23 -9.31 21.41 22.27
N THR A 24 -9.98 21.28 23.43
CA THR A 24 -10.36 19.98 23.99
C THR A 24 -11.33 19.20 23.11
N SER A 25 -12.13 19.90 22.29
CA SER A 25 -13.11 19.26 21.40
C SER A 25 -12.46 18.41 20.31
N ALA A 26 -11.22 18.69 19.89
CA ALA A 26 -10.50 17.80 18.96
C ALA A 26 -10.22 16.44 19.59
N VAL A 27 -9.72 16.43 20.83
CA VAL A 27 -9.40 15.19 21.54
C VAL A 27 -10.67 14.43 21.93
N GLU A 28 -11.70 15.13 22.43
CA GLU A 28 -13.02 14.53 22.71
C GLU A 28 -13.60 13.87 21.46
N THR A 29 -13.51 14.53 20.30
CA THR A 29 -13.97 13.98 19.02
C THR A 29 -13.13 12.78 18.60
N ALA A 30 -11.81 12.86 18.66
CA ALA A 30 -10.92 11.75 18.29
C ALA A 30 -11.18 10.49 19.13
N LEU A 31 -11.40 10.65 20.43
CA LEU A 31 -11.74 9.56 21.35
C LEU A 31 -13.14 8.98 21.08
N ALA A 32 -14.13 9.83 20.80
CA ALA A 32 -15.46 9.34 20.43
C ALA A 32 -15.44 8.55 19.10
N VAL A 33 -14.63 8.97 18.12
CA VAL A 33 -14.40 8.21 16.88
C VAL A 33 -13.68 6.89 17.18
N PHE A 34 -12.68 6.90 18.06
CA PHE A 34 -11.99 5.70 18.51
C PHE A 34 -12.97 4.69 19.16
N ASP A 35 -13.89 5.16 20.01
CA ASP A 35 -14.89 4.31 20.66
C ASP A 35 -15.84 3.67 19.64
N VAL A 36 -16.21 4.38 18.58
CA VAL A 36 -17.00 3.81 17.48
C VAL A 36 -16.23 2.68 16.77
N LEU A 37 -14.94 2.88 16.48
CA LEU A 37 -14.10 1.84 15.90
C LEU A 37 -13.96 0.63 16.83
N ALA A 38 -13.74 0.86 18.12
CA ALA A 38 -13.64 -0.19 19.13
C ALA A 38 -14.94 -1.00 19.25
N GLY A 39 -16.10 -0.32 19.20
CA GLY A 39 -17.42 -0.97 19.18
C GLY A 39 -17.66 -1.86 17.95
N CYS A 40 -16.91 -1.65 16.86
CA CYS A 40 -16.91 -2.49 15.66
C CYS A 40 -15.75 -3.52 15.65
N GLU A 41 -15.03 -3.66 16.77
CA GLU A 41 -13.82 -4.48 16.94
C GLU A 41 -12.64 -4.06 16.02
N LEU A 42 -12.67 -2.82 15.51
CA LEU A 42 -11.68 -2.26 14.58
C LEU A 42 -10.56 -1.48 15.27
N ALA A 43 -10.68 -1.24 16.58
CA ALA A 43 -9.64 -0.62 17.39
C ALA A 43 -9.52 -1.34 18.75
N ILE A 44 -8.31 -1.39 19.28
CA ILE A 44 -7.98 -1.96 20.60
C ILE A 44 -7.47 -0.80 21.48
N PRO A 45 -7.87 -0.72 22.77
CA PRO A 45 -7.44 0.33 23.72
C PRO A 45 -5.94 0.25 24.14
N VAL A 46 -5.04 0.10 23.17
CA VAL A 46 -3.57 0.14 23.33
C VAL A 46 -2.91 0.93 22.18
N GLY A 47 -3.65 1.87 21.58
CA GLY A 47 -3.14 2.73 20.51
C GLY A 47 -2.10 3.75 20.98
N LYS A 48 -1.33 4.27 20.02
CA LYS A 48 -0.42 5.41 20.24
C LYS A 48 -1.15 6.69 19.83
N ALA A 49 -1.32 7.60 20.78
CA ALA A 49 -1.82 8.93 20.51
C ALA A 49 -0.68 9.94 20.40
N PHE A 50 -0.79 10.78 19.37
CA PHE A 50 0.00 11.97 19.14
C PHE A 50 -0.94 13.18 19.25
N VAL A 51 -0.57 14.17 20.06
CA VAL A 51 -1.31 15.43 20.20
C VAL A 51 -0.34 16.58 20.07
N SER A 52 -0.61 17.49 19.14
CA SER A 52 0.11 18.75 19.03
C SER A 52 -0.84 19.94 19.07
N VAL A 53 -0.45 20.97 19.83
CA VAL A 53 -1.15 22.26 19.88
C VAL A 53 -0.16 23.36 19.59
N ARG A 54 -0.43 24.16 18.57
CA ARG A 54 0.44 25.26 18.14
C ARG A 54 -0.37 26.54 17.93
N SER A 55 0.27 27.67 18.22
CA SER A 55 -0.29 28.97 17.83
C SER A 55 -0.12 29.16 16.32
N MET A 56 -1.04 29.88 15.68
CA MET A 56 -0.88 30.29 14.28
C MET A 56 0.23 31.33 14.11
N ASP A 57 0.38 32.22 15.08
CA ASP A 57 1.28 33.38 15.00
C ASP A 57 2.74 33.04 15.36
N SER A 58 2.99 31.82 15.86
CA SER A 58 4.33 31.32 16.19
C SER A 58 4.54 29.89 15.67
N ARG A 59 5.79 29.54 15.37
CA ARG A 59 6.19 28.14 15.13
C ARG A 59 6.32 27.33 16.43
N ASP A 60 6.13 27.97 17.58
CA ASP A 60 6.24 27.32 18.88
C ASP A 60 5.09 26.33 19.10
N VAL A 61 5.44 25.06 19.24
CA VAL A 61 4.55 24.00 19.71
C VAL A 61 4.37 24.19 21.21
N ARG A 62 3.14 24.45 21.65
CA ARG A 62 2.81 24.68 23.06
C ARG A 62 2.60 23.36 23.80
N VAL A 63 2.04 22.37 23.14
CA VAL A 63 1.82 21.03 23.69
C VAL A 63 2.24 20.01 22.65
N LEU A 64 3.06 19.04 23.07
CA LEU A 64 3.45 17.87 22.30
C LEU A 64 3.35 16.65 23.21
N VAL A 65 2.41 15.76 22.90
CA VAL A 65 2.30 14.45 23.53
C VAL A 65 2.52 13.42 22.43
N ASP A 66 3.54 12.59 22.57
CA ASP A 66 3.88 11.54 21.60
C ASP A 66 3.98 10.19 22.30
N GLY A 67 3.51 9.14 21.62
CA GLY A 67 3.60 7.76 22.08
C GLY A 67 2.76 7.44 23.32
N LEU A 68 1.70 8.20 23.62
CA LEU A 68 0.84 7.91 24.77
C LEU A 68 0.01 6.65 24.49
N GLY A 69 0.11 5.65 25.37
CA GLY A 69 -0.83 4.54 25.39
C GLY A 69 -2.22 5.02 25.81
N LEU A 70 -3.23 4.78 24.99
CA LEU A 70 -4.62 5.09 25.33
C LEU A 70 -5.16 4.06 26.34
N GLU A 71 -5.04 4.36 27.63
CA GLU A 71 -5.71 3.59 28.69
C GLU A 71 -7.24 3.74 28.62
N PRO A 72 -8.03 2.84 29.24
CA PRO A 72 -9.47 3.04 29.40
C PRO A 72 -9.74 4.38 30.11
N ASP A 73 -10.61 5.21 29.55
CA ASP A 73 -10.97 6.55 30.03
C ASP A 73 -9.79 7.57 30.11
N PRO A 74 -9.14 7.90 28.98
CA PRO A 74 -7.91 8.69 28.96
C PRO A 74 -8.09 10.17 29.36
N LEU A 75 -9.33 10.63 29.52
CA LEU A 75 -9.70 11.99 29.96
C LEU A 75 -9.92 12.12 31.48
N ILE A 76 -9.76 11.05 32.27
CA ILE A 76 -9.83 11.14 33.73
C ILE A 76 -8.85 12.21 34.24
N ARG A 77 -9.32 13.09 35.14
CA ARG A 77 -8.49 14.13 35.74
C ARG A 77 -7.25 13.53 36.40
N GLY A 78 -6.08 14.05 36.04
CA GLY A 78 -4.79 13.58 36.55
C GLY A 78 -4.02 12.70 35.56
N MET A 79 -4.65 12.26 34.47
CA MET A 79 -3.96 11.57 33.38
C MET A 79 -3.18 12.56 32.50
N VAL A 80 -2.12 12.08 31.85
CA VAL A 80 -1.20 12.89 31.01
C VAL A 80 -1.97 13.66 29.93
N LEU A 81 -2.91 13.01 29.24
CA LEU A 81 -3.73 13.62 28.20
C LEU A 81 -4.63 14.73 28.77
N SER A 82 -5.25 14.50 29.93
CA SER A 82 -6.08 15.47 30.64
C SER A 82 -5.27 16.71 31.05
N HIS A 83 -4.05 16.52 31.57
CA HIS A 83 -3.16 17.63 31.94
C HIS A 83 -2.73 18.45 30.72
N ALA A 84 -2.30 17.78 29.64
CA ALA A 84 -1.91 18.42 28.38
C ALA A 84 -3.06 19.25 27.78
N LEU A 85 -4.30 18.77 27.90
CA LEU A 85 -5.50 19.47 27.44
C LEU A 85 -5.85 20.70 28.28
N VAL A 86 -5.67 20.65 29.61
CA VAL A 86 -5.87 21.83 30.47
C VAL A 86 -4.85 22.92 30.15
N GLU A 87 -3.60 22.54 29.89
CA GLU A 87 -2.54 23.46 29.46
C GLU A 87 -2.82 24.04 28.06
N ALA A 88 -3.35 23.24 27.14
CA ALA A 88 -3.78 23.68 25.81
C ALA A 88 -5.03 24.56 25.80
N GLY A 89 -5.94 24.40 26.77
CA GLY A 89 -7.25 25.05 26.86
C GLY A 89 -7.25 26.51 27.30
N SER A 90 -6.07 27.12 27.52
CA SER A 90 -5.91 28.55 27.81
C SER A 90 -5.28 29.36 26.65
N PRO A 91 -5.66 29.19 25.37
CA PRO A 91 -5.04 29.98 24.31
C PRO A 91 -5.71 31.34 24.18
N GLU A 92 -4.93 32.43 24.31
CA GLU A 92 -5.24 33.68 23.64
C GLU A 92 -4.83 33.56 22.16
N GLY A 93 -5.76 33.76 21.21
CA GLY A 93 -5.50 33.82 19.76
C GLY A 93 -5.90 32.59 18.94
N ASP A 94 -5.66 32.64 17.62
CA ASP A 94 -5.92 31.54 16.67
C ASP A 94 -4.92 30.39 16.90
N VAL A 95 -5.44 29.17 17.07
CA VAL A 95 -4.64 27.96 17.27
C VAL A 95 -4.92 26.92 16.19
N ILE A 96 -3.89 26.12 15.90
CA ILE A 96 -4.04 24.83 15.22
C ILE A 96 -3.87 23.75 16.28
N VAL A 97 -4.86 22.88 16.35
CA VAL A 97 -4.81 21.66 17.14
C VAL A 97 -4.81 20.49 16.16
N ASP A 98 -3.83 19.60 16.29
CA ASP A 98 -3.74 18.37 15.51
C ASP A 98 -3.65 17.19 16.48
N VAL A 99 -4.62 16.29 16.38
CA VAL A 99 -4.72 15.06 17.16
C VAL A 99 -4.68 13.89 16.21
N ARG A 100 -3.67 13.03 16.35
CA ARG A 100 -3.49 11.83 15.55
C ARG A 100 -3.46 10.59 16.43
N ILE A 101 -4.30 9.61 16.15
CA ILE A 101 -4.36 8.34 16.90
C ILE A 101 -4.12 7.18 15.94
N GLU A 102 -3.02 6.45 16.14
CA GLU A 102 -2.80 5.18 15.46
C GLU A 102 -3.54 4.06 16.19
N CYS A 103 -4.49 3.45 15.48
CA CYS A 103 -5.40 2.46 16.03
C CYS A 103 -4.95 1.04 15.63
N PRO A 104 -4.34 0.28 16.55
CA PRO A 104 -4.20 -1.16 16.35
C PRO A 104 -5.59 -1.82 16.39
N GLY A 105 -5.82 -2.82 15.56
CA GLY A 105 -7.14 -3.44 15.39
C GLY A 105 -7.07 -4.86 14.87
N TYR A 106 -8.24 -5.47 14.65
CA TYR A 106 -8.35 -6.81 14.09
C TYR A 106 -9.13 -6.84 12.78
N TRP A 107 -8.54 -7.51 11.78
CA TRP A 107 -9.25 -7.98 10.60
C TRP A 107 -9.47 -9.49 10.69
N ARG A 108 -10.42 -10.02 9.91
CA ARG A 108 -10.83 -11.43 9.99
C ARG A 108 -10.58 -12.20 8.70
N GLU A 109 -10.19 -13.46 8.82
CA GLU A 109 -10.03 -14.41 7.71
C GLU A 109 -10.45 -15.80 8.17
N SER A 110 -11.47 -16.38 7.54
CA SER A 110 -12.02 -17.69 7.90
C SER A 110 -12.38 -17.77 9.40
N GLY A 111 -12.92 -16.69 9.97
CA GLY A 111 -13.25 -16.56 11.39
C GLY A 111 -12.05 -16.38 12.33
N ILE A 112 -10.81 -16.36 11.83
CA ILE A 112 -9.60 -16.09 12.62
C ILE A 112 -9.39 -14.58 12.69
N MET A 113 -9.05 -14.06 13.89
CA MET A 113 -8.72 -12.65 14.07
C MET A 113 -7.22 -12.40 13.92
N HIS A 114 -6.86 -11.50 13.01
CA HIS A 114 -5.49 -11.10 12.72
C HIS A 114 -5.26 -9.67 13.21
N ARG A 115 -4.23 -9.49 14.04
CA ARG A 115 -3.87 -8.18 14.59
C ARG A 115 -3.09 -7.36 13.57
N ALA A 116 -3.45 -6.09 13.44
CA ALA A 116 -2.68 -5.07 12.73
C ALA A 116 -2.37 -3.92 13.68
N GLU A 117 -1.10 -3.49 13.74
CA GLU A 117 -0.68 -2.39 14.65
C GLU A 117 -1.15 -1.01 14.19
N LYS A 118 -1.44 -0.86 12.89
CA LYS A 118 -1.93 0.38 12.28
C LYS A 118 -3.07 0.04 11.33
N LEU A 119 -4.21 -0.36 11.88
CA LEU A 119 -5.39 -0.70 11.07
C LEU A 119 -6.06 0.58 10.56
N PHE A 120 -6.23 1.54 11.47
CA PHE A 120 -6.73 2.87 11.17
C PHE A 120 -5.83 3.95 11.75
N VAL A 121 -5.94 5.15 11.19
CA VAL A 121 -5.47 6.38 11.80
C VAL A 121 -6.64 7.35 11.86
N ILE A 122 -6.85 7.92 13.04
CA ILE A 122 -7.78 9.04 13.24
C ILE A 122 -6.94 10.32 13.26
N GLN A 123 -7.34 11.31 12.47
CA GLN A 123 -6.77 12.65 12.51
C GLN A 123 -7.88 13.66 12.75
N VAL A 124 -7.71 14.54 13.73
CA VAL A 124 -8.65 15.62 14.04
C VAL A 124 -7.90 16.93 14.09
N GLU A 125 -8.28 17.85 13.22
CA GLU A 125 -7.67 19.16 13.09
C GLU A 125 -8.66 20.27 13.40
N ILE A 126 -8.24 21.25 14.19
CA ILE A 126 -8.97 22.51 14.36
C ILE A 126 -8.20 23.62 13.66
N TRP A 127 -8.87 24.33 12.77
CA TRP A 127 -8.35 25.49 12.06
C TRP A 127 -9.07 26.77 12.53
N LYS A 128 -8.29 27.74 13.04
CA LYS A 128 -8.75 29.08 13.46
C LYS A 128 -9.97 29.07 14.40
N SER A 129 -10.12 28.01 15.18
CA SER A 129 -11.26 27.82 16.08
C SER A 129 -12.64 27.86 15.39
N SER A 130 -12.69 27.72 14.06
CA SER A 130 -13.92 27.87 13.26
C SER A 130 -14.26 26.66 12.39
N LEU A 131 -13.27 25.78 12.16
CA LEU A 131 -13.44 24.55 11.39
C LEU A 131 -12.80 23.40 12.15
N LEU A 132 -13.57 22.34 12.38
CA LEU A 132 -13.06 21.06 12.85
C LEU A 132 -13.17 20.06 11.71
N MET A 133 -12.03 19.49 11.33
CA MET A 133 -11.93 18.46 10.31
C MET A 133 -11.56 17.13 10.97
N VAL A 134 -12.29 16.08 10.66
CA VAL A 134 -11.99 14.70 11.08
C VAL A 134 -11.64 13.91 9.84
N THR A 135 -10.51 13.22 9.83
CA THR A 135 -10.13 12.29 8.77
C THR A 135 -9.88 10.91 9.39
N LEU A 136 -10.48 9.88 8.78
CA LEU A 136 -10.22 8.49 9.10
C LEU A 136 -9.49 7.86 7.92
N GLU A 137 -8.29 7.34 8.16
CA GLU A 137 -7.49 6.63 7.16
C GLU A 137 -7.45 5.13 7.50
N THR A 138 -7.51 4.26 6.49
CA THR A 138 -7.24 2.82 6.64
C THR A 138 -5.98 2.41 5.88
N TYR A 139 -5.26 1.44 6.42
CA TYR A 139 -4.03 0.89 5.82
C TYR A 139 -4.15 -0.62 5.52
N SER A 140 -5.31 -1.23 5.75
CA SER A 140 -5.55 -2.65 5.43
C SER A 140 -6.41 -2.84 4.19
N ASP A 141 -6.08 -3.85 3.41
CA ASP A 141 -6.84 -4.30 2.23
C ASP A 141 -7.97 -5.26 2.59
N ALA A 142 -8.14 -5.66 3.86
CA ALA A 142 -9.19 -6.58 4.27
C ALA A 142 -10.63 -6.09 3.95
N TRP A 143 -10.79 -4.82 3.60
CA TRP A 143 -12.05 -4.18 3.21
C TRP A 143 -12.37 -4.31 1.72
N LEU A 144 -11.47 -4.89 0.92
CA LEU A 144 -11.55 -4.95 -0.53
C LEU A 144 -11.82 -6.39 -0.99
N THR A 145 -12.55 -6.57 -2.09
CA THR A 145 -12.75 -7.89 -2.71
C THR A 145 -11.48 -8.40 -3.38
N VAL A 146 -10.55 -7.50 -3.71
CA VAL A 146 -9.23 -7.79 -4.28
C VAL A 146 -8.19 -7.15 -3.35
N ASP A 147 -7.16 -7.91 -2.94
CA ASP A 147 -6.14 -7.41 -2.02
C ASP A 147 -5.17 -6.42 -2.72
N THR A 148 -4.26 -5.81 -1.97
CA THR A 148 -3.26 -4.87 -2.52
C THR A 148 -2.23 -5.52 -3.46
N ARG A 149 -2.34 -6.84 -3.72
CA ARG A 149 -1.52 -7.62 -4.65
C ARG A 149 -2.36 -8.20 -5.79
N ASP A 150 -3.53 -7.61 -6.05
CA ASP A 150 -4.49 -8.04 -7.07
C ASP A 150 -5.03 -9.47 -6.88
N ARG A 151 -4.95 -10.03 -5.67
CA ARG A 151 -5.49 -11.37 -5.39
C ARG A 151 -6.92 -11.29 -4.90
N GLU A 152 -7.75 -12.17 -5.42
CA GLU A 152 -9.12 -12.30 -4.97
C GLU A 152 -9.20 -12.73 -3.49
N GLN A 153 -9.96 -11.99 -2.69
CA GLN A 153 -10.22 -12.29 -1.27
C GLN A 153 -11.70 -12.05 -0.85
N PRO A 154 -12.69 -12.57 -1.60
CA PRO A 154 -14.11 -12.28 -1.35
C PRO A 154 -14.59 -12.75 0.04
N GLU A 155 -13.99 -13.80 0.60
CA GLU A 155 -14.31 -14.30 1.94
C GLU A 155 -13.81 -13.33 3.04
N VAL A 156 -12.59 -12.80 2.90
CA VAL A 156 -12.04 -11.77 3.78
C VAL A 156 -12.90 -10.51 3.70
N TYR A 157 -13.26 -10.07 2.49
CA TYR A 157 -14.17 -8.94 2.29
C TYR A 157 -15.50 -9.14 3.02
N ALA A 158 -16.13 -10.31 2.85
CA ALA A 158 -17.44 -10.59 3.43
C ALA A 158 -17.44 -10.52 4.97
N GLU A 159 -16.32 -10.89 5.62
CA GLU A 159 -16.18 -10.82 7.08
C GLU A 159 -15.88 -9.41 7.60
N ASN A 160 -15.30 -8.53 6.78
CA ASN A 160 -14.74 -7.25 7.23
C ASN A 160 -15.48 -6.01 6.71
N ALA A 161 -15.93 -6.01 5.45
CA ALA A 161 -16.62 -4.87 4.84
C ALA A 161 -17.88 -4.42 5.62
N PRO A 162 -18.73 -5.32 6.16
CA PRO A 162 -19.86 -4.90 6.98
C PRO A 162 -19.45 -4.17 8.27
N ARG A 163 -18.28 -4.52 8.85
CA ARG A 163 -17.75 -3.88 10.06
C ARG A 163 -17.25 -2.47 9.76
N LEU A 164 -16.55 -2.28 8.64
CA LEU A 164 -16.16 -0.95 8.16
C LEU A 164 -17.40 -0.09 7.88
N ALA A 165 -18.40 -0.63 7.17
CA ALA A 165 -19.64 0.09 6.88
C ALA A 165 -20.39 0.50 8.17
N ALA A 166 -20.44 -0.38 9.16
CA ALA A 166 -21.02 -0.09 10.47
C ALA A 166 -20.26 1.03 11.20
N ALA A 167 -18.92 1.02 11.15
CA ALA A 167 -18.09 2.07 11.75
C ALA A 167 -18.29 3.42 11.07
N LEU A 168 -18.25 3.48 9.73
CA LEU A 168 -18.50 4.72 8.98
C LEU A 168 -19.90 5.29 9.24
N LYS A 169 -20.90 4.43 9.36
CA LYS A 169 -22.26 4.81 9.76
C LYS A 169 -22.31 5.34 11.20
N GLY A 170 -21.60 4.70 12.12
CA GLY A 170 -21.47 5.13 13.52
C GLY A 170 -20.83 6.52 13.61
N ILE A 171 -19.73 6.75 12.89
CA ILE A 171 -19.04 8.04 12.85
C ILE A 171 -19.93 9.11 12.20
N THR A 172 -20.61 8.79 11.10
CA THR A 172 -21.60 9.68 10.47
C THR A 172 -22.70 10.09 11.45
N SER A 173 -23.19 9.16 12.26
CA SER A 173 -24.21 9.45 13.27
C SER A 173 -23.67 10.31 14.42
N LEU A 174 -22.41 10.07 14.81
CA LEU A 174 -21.71 10.84 15.84
C LEU A 174 -21.45 12.29 15.39
N LEU A 175 -21.00 12.49 14.15
CA LEU A 175 -20.59 13.80 13.62
C LEU A 175 -21.73 14.56 12.95
N GLY A 176 -22.84 13.89 12.63
CA GLY A 176 -24.06 14.50 12.11
C GLY A 176 -24.05 14.81 10.61
N SER A 177 -22.99 14.44 9.88
CA SER A 177 -22.85 14.61 8.43
C SER A 177 -22.25 13.36 7.78
N ALA A 178 -22.56 13.14 6.51
CA ALA A 178 -21.94 12.07 5.73
C ALA A 178 -20.47 12.39 5.45
N PRO A 179 -19.58 11.38 5.39
CA PRO A 179 -18.21 11.60 4.98
C PRO A 179 -18.14 12.06 3.53
N VAL A 180 -17.12 12.85 3.24
CA VAL A 180 -16.56 12.99 1.91
C VAL A 180 -15.51 11.88 1.74
N PRO A 181 -15.73 10.89 0.86
CA PRO A 181 -14.72 9.89 0.59
C PRO A 181 -13.50 10.52 -0.11
N GLY A 182 -12.32 10.01 0.19
CA GLY A 182 -11.07 10.41 -0.46
C GLY A 182 -11.07 10.14 -1.97
N ALA A 183 -10.10 10.73 -2.66
CA ALA A 183 -9.94 10.50 -4.09
C ALA A 183 -9.60 9.02 -4.37
N PRO A 184 -10.01 8.48 -5.54
CA PRO A 184 -9.56 7.16 -5.97
C PRO A 184 -8.02 7.12 -6.01
N ASN A 185 -7.44 6.02 -5.54
CA ASN A 185 -6.00 5.79 -5.60
C ASN A 185 -5.71 4.44 -6.28
N ARG A 186 -4.44 4.04 -6.34
CA ARG A 186 -4.02 2.79 -6.99
C ARG A 186 -4.64 1.52 -6.39
N TYR A 187 -5.11 1.57 -5.15
CA TYR A 187 -5.62 0.41 -4.43
C TYR A 187 -7.14 0.32 -4.48
N ALA A 188 -7.84 1.46 -4.35
CA ALA A 188 -9.28 1.45 -4.22
C ALA A 188 -9.94 2.80 -4.52
N THR A 189 -11.25 2.75 -4.76
CA THR A 189 -12.14 3.91 -4.79
C THR A 189 -12.96 3.95 -3.49
N PRO A 190 -12.71 4.90 -2.57
CA PRO A 190 -13.52 5.07 -1.37
C PRO A 190 -14.97 5.48 -1.70
N THR A 191 -15.93 4.92 -0.98
CA THR A 191 -17.35 5.30 -1.01
C THR A 191 -17.81 5.69 0.39
N VAL A 192 -19.01 6.27 0.51
CA VAL A 192 -19.58 6.67 1.82
C VAL A 192 -19.80 5.51 2.80
N THR A 193 -19.76 4.25 2.34
CA THR A 193 -19.94 3.05 3.17
C THR A 193 -18.75 2.09 3.16
N GLY A 194 -17.65 2.43 2.51
CA GLY A 194 -16.49 1.54 2.38
C GLY A 194 -15.76 1.80 1.07
N PHE A 195 -15.68 0.79 0.21
CA PHE A 195 -15.01 0.88 -1.09
C PHE A 195 -15.92 0.37 -2.20
N GLU A 196 -15.71 0.87 -3.42
CA GLU A 196 -16.33 0.27 -4.61
C GLU A 196 -15.79 -1.14 -4.79
N ASP A 197 -16.66 -2.06 -5.20
CA ASP A 197 -16.24 -3.40 -5.60
C ASP A 197 -15.90 -3.35 -7.09
N PRO A 198 -14.62 -3.51 -7.48
CA PRO A 198 -14.23 -3.51 -8.90
C PRO A 198 -14.90 -4.65 -9.69
N ARG A 199 -15.47 -5.65 -9.00
CA ARG A 199 -16.20 -6.77 -9.61
C ARG A 199 -17.68 -6.47 -9.86
N ALA A 200 -18.23 -5.42 -9.25
CA ALA A 200 -19.66 -5.11 -9.33
C ALA A 200 -20.06 -4.45 -10.66
N GLU A 201 -19.10 -3.96 -11.44
CA GLU A 201 -19.32 -3.67 -12.86
C GLU A 201 -19.41 -5.01 -13.61
N GLY A 202 -20.61 -5.35 -14.09
CA GLY A 202 -20.84 -6.50 -14.98
C GLY A 202 -19.91 -6.46 -16.21
N PRO A 203 -19.84 -7.53 -17.03
CA PRO A 203 -18.73 -7.80 -17.94
C PRO A 203 -18.57 -6.69 -18.96
N ALA A 204 -17.73 -5.72 -18.61
CA ALA A 204 -17.43 -4.54 -19.38
C ALA A 204 -16.00 -4.12 -19.08
N TYR A 205 -15.07 -5.08 -18.99
CA TYR A 205 -13.65 -4.87 -19.28
C TYR A 205 -13.02 -6.23 -19.59
N ASP A 206 -13.28 -6.69 -20.80
CA ASP A 206 -12.55 -7.75 -21.48
C ASP A 206 -11.30 -7.14 -22.14
N ASP A 207 -10.50 -6.33 -21.41
CA ASP A 207 -9.29 -5.61 -21.88
C ASP A 207 -9.01 -4.27 -21.15
N SER A 208 -8.65 -4.24 -19.85
CA SER A 208 -8.01 -3.01 -19.27
C SER A 208 -7.21 -3.15 -17.96
N TRP A 209 -6.78 -4.34 -17.51
CA TRP A 209 -5.92 -4.40 -16.30
C TRP A 209 -4.67 -5.29 -16.40
N GLY A 210 -4.30 -5.71 -17.61
CA GLY A 210 -2.92 -6.15 -17.91
C GLY A 210 -1.90 -4.99 -17.93
N THR A 211 -2.31 -3.75 -17.64
CA THR A 211 -1.53 -2.55 -17.94
C THR A 211 -0.87 -1.88 -16.73
N PHE A 212 -1.01 -2.35 -15.48
CA PHE A 212 -0.51 -1.56 -14.33
C PHE A 212 0.51 -2.17 -13.35
N GLU A 213 0.85 -3.47 -13.39
CA GLU A 213 2.04 -3.99 -12.67
C GLU A 213 3.17 -4.54 -13.54
N LEU A 214 2.91 -4.88 -14.81
CA LEU A 214 3.97 -5.14 -15.80
C LEU A 214 4.82 -3.89 -16.17
N PRO A 215 4.32 -2.63 -16.13
CA PRO A 215 5.14 -1.46 -16.50
C PRO A 215 6.17 -1.02 -15.45
N ALA A 216 6.13 -1.50 -14.21
CA ALA A 216 7.04 -0.98 -13.17
C ALA A 216 8.41 -1.67 -13.18
N ARG A 217 8.47 -3.00 -13.39
CA ARG A 217 9.73 -3.75 -13.42
C ARG A 217 10.32 -3.85 -14.82
N SER A 218 9.55 -4.33 -15.81
CA SER A 218 9.98 -4.31 -17.21
C SER A 218 10.28 -2.87 -17.64
N GLY A 219 9.40 -1.91 -17.30
CA GLY A 219 9.65 -0.50 -17.58
C GLY A 219 10.86 0.09 -16.85
N LEU A 220 11.12 -0.25 -15.57
CA LEU A 220 12.34 0.19 -14.89
C LEU A 220 13.61 -0.43 -15.52
N LEU A 221 13.58 -1.71 -15.86
CA LEU A 221 14.69 -2.40 -16.51
C LEU A 221 14.95 -1.84 -17.92
N ARG A 222 13.88 -1.53 -18.65
CA ARG A 222 13.91 -0.91 -19.99
C ARG A 222 14.32 0.56 -19.96
N SER A 223 14.00 1.30 -18.92
CA SER A 223 14.49 2.67 -18.73
C SER A 223 16.02 2.75 -18.59
N ARG A 224 16.68 1.63 -18.27
CA ARG A 224 18.14 1.50 -18.12
C ARG A 224 18.86 1.11 -19.39
N ILE A 225 18.15 0.79 -20.47
CA ILE A 225 18.72 0.42 -21.77
C ILE A 225 18.19 1.36 -22.87
N PRO A 226 18.94 1.57 -23.97
CA PRO A 226 18.45 2.42 -25.06
C PRO A 226 17.15 1.87 -25.65
N ALA A 227 16.18 2.70 -26.01
CA ALA A 227 14.96 2.25 -26.67
C ALA A 227 15.26 1.55 -28.03
N SER A 228 14.51 0.51 -28.37
CA SER A 228 14.62 -0.21 -29.64
C SER A 228 13.27 -0.84 -30.00
N GLU A 229 12.98 -0.92 -31.31
CA GLU A 229 11.83 -1.67 -31.85
C GLU A 229 12.19 -3.13 -32.19
N ASP A 230 13.46 -3.53 -32.01
CA ASP A 230 14.00 -4.82 -32.43
C ASP A 230 14.23 -5.74 -31.22
N GLU A 231 13.14 -6.22 -30.61
CA GLU A 231 13.16 -6.98 -29.36
C GLU A 231 12.13 -8.13 -29.35
N TYR A 232 12.37 -9.13 -28.50
CA TYR A 232 11.37 -10.17 -28.21
C TYR A 232 10.17 -9.61 -27.44
N GLU A 233 9.03 -10.29 -27.57
CA GLU A 233 7.84 -10.03 -26.77
C GLU A 233 8.13 -10.21 -25.27
N GLU A 234 7.53 -9.34 -24.46
CA GLU A 234 7.86 -9.21 -23.04
C GLU A 234 7.05 -10.14 -22.14
N THR A 235 5.94 -10.66 -22.66
CA THR A 235 4.94 -11.41 -21.92
C THR A 235 4.58 -12.66 -22.68
N THR A 236 4.23 -13.73 -21.96
CA THR A 236 3.73 -14.96 -22.56
C THR A 236 2.90 -15.73 -21.54
N ASP A 237 1.83 -16.36 -22.01
CA ASP A 237 1.05 -17.34 -21.23
C ASP A 237 1.57 -18.77 -21.44
N ASN A 238 2.56 -18.96 -22.33
CA ASN A 238 3.13 -20.27 -22.62
C ASN A 238 4.17 -20.67 -21.56
N PRO A 239 4.45 -21.98 -21.45
CA PRO A 239 5.58 -22.47 -20.67
C PRO A 239 6.89 -21.77 -21.08
N VAL A 240 7.71 -21.44 -20.09
CA VAL A 240 9.00 -20.78 -20.31
C VAL A 240 10.15 -21.68 -19.90
N ARG A 241 11.26 -21.56 -20.61
CA ARG A 241 12.55 -22.11 -20.20
C ARG A 241 13.43 -21.01 -19.65
N TYR A 242 14.13 -21.27 -18.57
CA TYR A 242 14.93 -20.24 -17.91
C TYR A 242 16.25 -20.77 -17.33
N PHE A 243 17.21 -19.86 -17.17
CA PHE A 243 18.43 -20.07 -16.40
C PHE A 243 18.44 -19.18 -15.17
N THR A 244 18.93 -19.70 -14.04
CA THR A 244 19.17 -18.89 -12.85
C THR A 244 20.47 -18.13 -13.02
N VAL A 245 20.44 -16.80 -12.86
CA VAL A 245 21.64 -15.96 -12.91
C VAL A 245 22.18 -15.73 -11.51
N ARG A 246 23.47 -16.03 -11.31
CA ARG A 246 24.20 -15.74 -10.07
C ARG A 246 25.30 -14.74 -10.30
N ARG A 247 25.42 -13.78 -9.38
CA ARG A 247 26.52 -12.81 -9.31
C ARG A 247 27.07 -12.83 -7.89
N GLU A 248 28.38 -13.03 -7.75
CA GLU A 248 29.07 -13.05 -6.45
C GLU A 248 28.43 -14.02 -5.42
N GLY A 249 27.90 -15.15 -5.89
CA GLY A 249 27.26 -16.16 -5.05
C GLY A 249 25.79 -15.88 -4.69
N VAL A 250 25.22 -14.75 -5.14
CA VAL A 250 23.82 -14.36 -4.93
C VAL A 250 23.01 -14.56 -6.22
N ILE A 251 21.78 -15.07 -6.12
CA ILE A 251 20.86 -15.15 -7.25
C ILE A 251 20.30 -13.75 -7.53
N VAL A 252 20.56 -13.24 -8.73
CA VAL A 252 20.16 -11.89 -9.15
C VAL A 252 18.93 -11.89 -10.06
N GLY A 253 18.52 -13.03 -10.60
CA GLY A 253 17.31 -13.16 -11.41
C GLY A 253 17.37 -14.35 -12.35
N TYR A 254 16.49 -14.35 -13.36
CA TYR A 254 16.34 -15.44 -14.31
C TYR A 254 16.27 -14.90 -15.74
N VAL A 255 17.07 -15.44 -16.64
CA VAL A 255 16.90 -15.20 -18.09
C VAL A 255 15.95 -16.26 -18.62
N TRP A 256 14.93 -15.88 -19.37
CA TRP A 256 13.89 -16.80 -19.82
C TRP A 256 13.54 -16.62 -21.30
N ALA A 257 12.96 -17.67 -21.89
CA ALA A 257 12.41 -17.69 -23.23
C ALA A 257 11.17 -18.60 -23.30
N ALA A 258 10.15 -18.15 -24.00
CA ALA A 258 8.90 -18.87 -24.20
C ALA A 258 9.09 -20.10 -25.10
N VAL A 259 8.29 -21.14 -24.85
CA VAL A 259 8.21 -22.31 -25.70
C VAL A 259 7.16 -22.07 -26.79
N GLY A 260 7.60 -21.95 -28.05
CA GLY A 260 6.71 -21.86 -29.21
C GLY A 260 6.32 -20.43 -29.63
N GLU A 261 6.82 -19.41 -28.94
CA GLU A 261 6.63 -17.99 -29.24
C GLU A 261 7.94 -17.21 -29.22
N GLU A 262 7.93 -16.02 -29.82
CA GLU A 262 9.07 -15.08 -29.84
C GLU A 262 9.06 -14.15 -28.62
N ALA A 263 8.90 -14.73 -27.42
CA ALA A 263 8.93 -13.99 -26.17
C ALA A 263 10.14 -14.43 -25.32
N ALA A 264 10.91 -13.46 -24.83
CA ALA A 264 12.08 -13.70 -24.00
C ALA A 264 12.43 -12.46 -23.18
N GLY A 265 12.97 -12.68 -21.99
CA GLY A 265 13.25 -11.58 -21.08
C GLY A 265 14.17 -11.94 -19.93
N PHE A 266 14.25 -11.01 -18.99
CA PHE A 266 14.94 -11.19 -17.72
C PHE A 266 14.01 -10.81 -16.58
N GLU A 267 13.87 -11.72 -15.63
CA GLU A 267 13.07 -11.52 -14.44
C GLU A 267 13.98 -11.31 -13.21
N PRO A 268 14.05 -10.09 -12.64
CA PRO A 268 14.96 -9.77 -11.53
C PRO A 268 14.51 -10.41 -10.21
N ARG A 269 15.46 -10.96 -9.45
CA ARG A 269 15.18 -11.48 -8.10
C ARG A 269 15.05 -10.32 -7.11
N THR A 270 13.88 -10.14 -6.47
CA THR A 270 13.61 -9.03 -5.54
C THR A 270 14.64 -8.95 -4.40
N ALA A 271 15.03 -10.10 -3.84
CA ALA A 271 15.97 -10.17 -2.73
C ALA A 271 17.39 -9.66 -3.06
N ALA A 272 17.74 -9.53 -4.34
CA ALA A 272 19.02 -9.00 -4.80
C ALA A 272 19.00 -7.49 -5.07
N GLY A 273 17.83 -6.83 -4.94
CA GLY A 273 17.70 -5.37 -5.02
C GLY A 273 18.30 -4.78 -6.30
N GLU A 274 19.02 -3.66 -6.17
CA GLU A 274 19.61 -2.92 -7.30
C GLU A 274 20.53 -3.75 -8.20
N ALA A 275 21.26 -4.72 -7.62
CA ALA A 275 22.15 -5.61 -8.38
C ALA A 275 21.41 -6.50 -9.38
N ALA A 276 20.14 -6.82 -9.11
CA ALA A 276 19.26 -7.55 -10.03
C ALA A 276 18.94 -6.73 -11.28
N PHE A 277 18.66 -5.44 -11.11
CA PHE A 277 18.31 -4.54 -12.21
C PHE A 277 19.53 -4.18 -13.07
N GLU A 278 20.71 -4.01 -12.47
CA GLU A 278 21.96 -3.83 -13.21
C GLU A 278 22.29 -5.05 -14.08
N ALA A 279 22.22 -6.25 -13.51
CA ALA A 279 22.44 -7.50 -14.23
C ALA A 279 21.40 -7.67 -15.35
N GLY A 280 20.12 -7.41 -15.04
CA GLY A 280 19.02 -7.55 -15.98
C GLY A 280 19.13 -6.64 -17.20
N ALA A 281 19.52 -5.38 -17.03
CA ALA A 281 19.76 -4.47 -18.15
C ALA A 281 20.81 -5.04 -19.13
N GLY A 282 21.87 -5.63 -18.58
CA GLY A 282 22.90 -6.30 -19.38
C GLY A 282 22.38 -7.54 -20.12
N TRP A 283 21.52 -8.34 -19.48
CA TRP A 283 20.91 -9.52 -20.12
C TRP A 283 19.93 -9.14 -21.23
N LEU A 284 19.09 -8.12 -21.03
CA LEU A 284 18.20 -7.63 -22.09
C LEU A 284 18.97 -7.13 -23.31
N LEU A 285 20.08 -6.42 -23.13
CA LEU A 285 20.91 -5.99 -24.26
C LEU A 285 21.48 -7.17 -25.05
N ARG A 286 21.75 -8.30 -24.39
CA ARG A 286 22.22 -9.51 -25.07
C ARG A 286 21.09 -10.25 -25.77
N LEU A 287 19.90 -10.30 -25.18
CA LEU A 287 18.70 -10.80 -25.85
C LEU A 287 18.40 -9.96 -27.10
N ARG A 288 18.49 -8.63 -27.01
CA ARG A 288 18.38 -7.75 -28.19
C ARG A 288 19.42 -8.06 -29.27
N ALA A 289 20.67 -8.31 -28.88
CA ALA A 289 21.70 -8.71 -29.83
C ALA A 289 21.41 -10.07 -30.50
N ALA A 290 20.73 -10.99 -29.80
CA ALA A 290 20.28 -12.26 -30.37
C ALA A 290 19.10 -12.06 -31.33
N HIS A 291 18.14 -11.20 -30.97
CA HIS A 291 17.00 -10.85 -31.81
C HIS A 291 17.46 -10.18 -33.12
N ALA A 292 18.39 -9.23 -33.04
CA ALA A 292 18.99 -8.57 -34.21
C ALA A 292 19.76 -9.53 -35.14
N GLN A 293 20.15 -10.71 -34.65
CA GLN A 293 20.75 -11.78 -35.45
C GLN A 293 19.71 -12.74 -36.06
N GLY A 294 18.42 -12.50 -35.81
CA GLY A 294 17.31 -13.33 -36.28
C GLY A 294 17.18 -14.65 -35.53
N LEU A 295 17.72 -14.75 -34.30
CA LEU A 295 17.53 -15.93 -33.46
C LEU A 295 16.11 -15.92 -32.89
N ASN A 296 15.46 -17.09 -32.85
CA ASN A 296 14.22 -17.23 -32.09
C ASN A 296 14.49 -17.26 -30.58
N ALA A 297 13.48 -17.00 -29.76
CA ALA A 297 13.59 -16.91 -28.30
C ALA A 297 14.37 -18.08 -27.64
N LEU A 298 14.05 -19.34 -27.98
CA LEU A 298 14.75 -20.50 -27.43
C LEU A 298 16.19 -20.64 -27.96
N ALA A 299 16.42 -20.32 -29.24
CA ALA A 299 17.76 -20.30 -29.81
C ALA A 299 18.61 -19.19 -29.19
N ALA A 300 18.02 -18.04 -28.85
CA ALA A 300 18.68 -16.96 -28.12
C ALA A 300 19.09 -17.42 -26.71
N LEU A 301 18.20 -18.09 -25.98
CA LEU A 301 18.53 -18.65 -24.66
C LEU A 301 19.71 -19.64 -24.74
N ALA A 302 19.72 -20.53 -25.74
CA ALA A 302 20.82 -21.47 -25.97
C ALA A 302 22.12 -20.78 -26.41
N TRP A 303 22.01 -19.72 -27.22
CA TRP A 303 23.15 -18.91 -27.67
C TRP A 303 23.78 -18.13 -26.50
N LEU A 304 22.97 -17.59 -25.59
CA LEU A 304 23.45 -16.92 -24.38
C LEU A 304 24.24 -17.88 -23.49
N ALA A 305 23.79 -19.12 -23.33
CA ALA A 305 24.49 -20.13 -22.52
C ALA A 305 25.86 -20.54 -23.09
N GLN A 306 26.03 -20.44 -24.42
CA GLN A 306 27.28 -20.77 -25.11
C GLN A 306 28.24 -19.59 -25.26
N SER A 307 27.74 -18.38 -25.02
CA SER A 307 28.52 -17.16 -25.20
C SER A 307 29.38 -16.87 -23.97
N SER A 308 30.54 -16.23 -24.15
CA SER A 308 31.50 -15.95 -23.08
C SER A 308 30.87 -15.33 -21.83
N SER A 309 31.31 -15.81 -20.65
CA SER A 309 30.83 -15.31 -19.37
C SER A 309 31.23 -13.86 -19.16
N ARG A 310 30.32 -13.09 -18.56
CA ARG A 310 30.49 -11.68 -18.23
C ARG A 310 30.21 -11.52 -16.74
N PRO A 311 31.24 -11.58 -15.89
CA PRO A 311 31.07 -11.56 -14.44
C PRO A 311 30.26 -10.36 -13.94
N GLU A 312 30.28 -9.24 -14.68
CA GLU A 312 29.54 -8.02 -14.38
C GLU A 312 28.00 -8.19 -14.37
N ILE A 313 27.45 -9.10 -15.17
CA ILE A 313 26.00 -9.35 -15.27
C ILE A 313 25.60 -10.70 -14.65
N GLY A 314 26.57 -11.42 -14.08
CA GLY A 314 26.38 -12.76 -13.52
C GLY A 314 26.53 -13.88 -14.55
N GLU A 315 26.49 -15.11 -14.05
CA GLU A 315 26.64 -16.35 -14.82
C GLU A 315 25.45 -17.28 -14.57
N PHE A 316 25.17 -18.15 -15.53
CA PHE A 316 24.15 -19.19 -15.35
C PHE A 316 24.59 -20.19 -14.30
N PHE A 317 23.69 -20.53 -13.38
CA PHE A 317 23.97 -21.48 -12.33
C PHE A 317 23.89 -22.93 -12.83
N GLU A 318 22.99 -23.20 -13.76
CA GLU A 318 22.77 -24.51 -14.34
C GLU A 318 23.37 -24.63 -15.76
N ASP A 319 23.83 -25.82 -16.14
CA ASP A 319 24.33 -26.13 -17.50
C ASP A 319 23.19 -26.29 -18.53
N SER A 320 21.96 -26.51 -18.06
CA SER A 320 20.76 -26.69 -18.88
C SER A 320 19.60 -25.88 -18.32
N PRO A 321 18.74 -25.30 -19.18
CA PRO A 321 17.65 -24.47 -18.71
C PRO A 321 16.60 -25.31 -17.99
N LEU A 322 16.06 -24.73 -16.92
CA LEU A 322 14.91 -25.24 -16.18
C LEU A 322 13.61 -24.84 -16.91
N GLU A 323 12.49 -25.44 -16.51
CA GLU A 323 11.16 -25.17 -17.08
C GLU A 323 10.22 -24.63 -16.00
N ALA A 324 9.42 -23.62 -16.36
CA ALA A 324 8.31 -23.12 -15.56
C ALA A 324 7.02 -23.19 -16.41
N PRO A 325 5.86 -23.49 -15.78
CA PRO A 325 4.61 -23.69 -16.51
C PRO A 325 4.08 -22.41 -17.19
N SER A 326 4.52 -21.23 -16.74
CA SER A 326 4.21 -19.92 -17.31
C SER A 326 5.27 -18.89 -16.88
N LEU A 327 5.24 -17.70 -17.48
CA LEU A 327 6.05 -16.55 -17.02
C LEU A 327 5.69 -16.16 -15.58
N ASP A 328 4.40 -16.13 -15.23
CA ASP A 328 3.95 -15.83 -13.85
C ASP A 328 4.59 -16.75 -12.81
N ALA A 329 4.69 -18.05 -13.09
CA ALA A 329 5.33 -19.00 -12.18
C ALA A 329 6.83 -18.72 -11.98
N LEU A 330 7.50 -18.16 -12.99
CA LEU A 330 8.88 -17.72 -12.90
C LEU A 330 9.02 -16.41 -12.10
N GLU A 331 8.07 -15.49 -12.24
CA GLU A 331 8.01 -14.27 -11.42
C GLU A 331 7.76 -14.58 -9.94
N GLU A 332 6.93 -15.56 -9.61
CA GLU A 332 6.81 -16.07 -8.23
C GLU A 332 8.15 -16.57 -7.70
N LEU A 333 8.92 -17.30 -8.52
CA LEU A 333 10.26 -17.77 -8.21
C LEU A 333 11.28 -16.62 -8.08
N SER A 334 11.03 -15.44 -8.65
CA SER A 334 11.81 -14.21 -8.48
C SER A 334 11.52 -13.50 -7.16
N GLY A 335 10.53 -14.00 -6.44
CA GLY A 335 10.12 -13.43 -5.19
C GLY A 335 9.38 -12.15 -5.50
N ARG A 336 8.32 -12.22 -6.30
CA ARG A 336 7.23 -11.23 -6.43
C ARG A 336 6.54 -10.88 -5.07
N TYR A 337 7.25 -11.10 -3.94
CA TYR A 337 6.89 -10.92 -2.54
C TYR A 337 8.07 -10.33 -1.75
#